data_AF-A0A956F9X5-F1
#
_entry.id   AF-A0A956F9X5-F1
#
_cell.length_a   1.000
_cell.length_b   1.000
_cell.length_c   1.000
_cell.angle_alpha   90.00
_cell.angle_beta   90.00
_cell.angle_gamma   90.00
#
_symmetry.space_group_name_H-M   'P 1'
#
loop_
_entity.id
_entity.type
_entity.pdbx_description
1 polymer ?
#
loop_
_entity_poly.entity_id
_entity_poly.type
_entity_poly.pdbx_seq_one_letter_code
_entity_poly.pdbx_strand_id
1 'polypeptide(L)'
;MATNQRRLRRPPSELGGPVGTELVVDPLGAVRVTACLHRGVLFDVYGGEHRGRAVALKTPALLRRERGEGEDRAFCSLVHSNETNVFGAREDRTELVAADLELRARLLTVEAQRIRDTEGAWNHEVIALGVWDPSAGVLEGGPRDPLAEPGRHRPVMVMPLHPGVPLERFDARARRELLPRMLPALWDALGRAPHGDLSPRNLICDLEGQRFVLVDPGVVLSSSRERREGFGLDESLTLFTTNAEYYPLCCPSFDFPPESSSWSSGSAGLLRFHLCNPMQMKEDVQELEAVFPYELRPGWPTPSDLQALGVMLYTALAGRHPLYGTMQGWDRPRPIWLERFTDADLGRPPKDPRWRELARMVAAGGFAPPSRFDASVTPQEDALCLALLGLRVSEREQVVALAREASAQQHE
;
A
#
# COMPACT_ATOMS: atom_id res chain seq x y z
N MET A 1 17.09 -1.43 -39.46
CA MET A 1 17.01 -0.43 -38.37
C MET A 1 15.81 0.46 -38.62
N ALA A 2 14.64 0.07 -38.13
CA ALA A 2 13.40 0.81 -38.29
C ALA A 2 12.99 1.39 -36.93
N THR A 3 12.98 2.72 -36.85
CA THR A 3 12.55 3.52 -35.71
C THR A 3 11.05 3.33 -35.49
N ASN A 4 10.71 2.47 -34.54
CA ASN A 4 9.34 2.23 -34.11
C ASN A 4 8.90 3.38 -33.19
N GLN A 5 8.67 4.56 -33.75
CA GLN A 5 7.97 5.66 -33.06
C GLN A 5 6.50 5.26 -32.89
N ARG A 6 6.22 4.41 -31.89
CA ARG A 6 4.87 4.23 -31.38
C ARG A 6 4.43 5.57 -30.79
N ARG A 7 3.50 6.21 -31.50
CA ARG A 7 2.69 7.33 -30.99
C ARG A 7 2.16 6.97 -29.61
N LEU A 8 2.71 7.61 -28.57
CA LEU A 8 2.08 7.69 -27.27
C LEU A 8 0.70 8.33 -27.51
N ARG A 9 -0.35 7.51 -27.42
CA ARG A 9 -1.73 8.00 -27.41
C ARG A 9 -1.82 9.05 -26.32
N ARG A 10 -2.31 10.24 -26.65
CA ARG A 10 -2.67 11.27 -25.65
C ARG A 10 -3.53 10.60 -24.57
N PRO A 11 -3.30 10.86 -23.27
CA PRO A 11 -4.19 10.37 -22.24
C PRO A 11 -5.59 10.98 -22.44
N PRO A 12 -6.66 10.31 -21.99
CA PRO A 12 -8.02 10.80 -22.16
C PRO A 12 -8.16 12.16 -21.47
N SER A 13 -8.56 13.19 -22.21
CA SER A 13 -8.91 14.51 -21.69
C SER A 13 -10.28 14.53 -20.98
N GLU A 14 -10.67 13.42 -20.36
CA GLU A 14 -12.00 13.24 -19.75
C GLU A 14 -11.99 13.38 -18.22
N LEU A 15 -10.82 13.59 -17.62
CA LEU A 15 -10.69 13.88 -16.19
C LEU A 15 -10.71 15.40 -15.98
N GLY A 16 -11.91 16.00 -15.94
CA GLY A 16 -12.15 17.45 -15.83
C GLY A 16 -11.59 18.10 -14.56
N GLY A 17 -10.27 18.26 -14.49
CA GLY A 17 -9.56 19.04 -13.47
C GLY A 17 -9.15 20.43 -13.97
N PRO A 18 -8.72 21.33 -13.06
CA PRO A 18 -8.37 22.71 -13.37
C PRO A 18 -6.99 22.78 -14.06
N VAL A 19 -6.96 22.56 -15.38
CA VAL A 19 -5.75 22.74 -16.19
C VAL A 19 -5.51 24.23 -16.45
N GLY A 20 -4.31 24.72 -16.14
CA GLY A 20 -3.91 26.11 -16.40
C GLY A 20 -4.15 27.09 -15.24
N THR A 21 -4.65 26.63 -14.09
CA THR A 21 -4.95 27.48 -12.93
C THR A 21 -3.70 27.71 -12.07
N GLU A 22 -3.47 28.95 -11.64
CA GLU A 22 -2.47 29.25 -10.61
C GLU A 22 -3.07 29.11 -9.21
N LEU A 23 -2.38 28.34 -8.36
CA LEU A 23 -2.74 28.11 -6.97
C LEU A 23 -1.70 28.75 -6.05
N VAL A 24 -2.14 29.44 -5.01
CA VAL A 24 -1.22 29.88 -3.95
C VAL A 24 -1.09 28.75 -2.93
N VAL A 25 0.12 28.23 -2.79
CA VAL A 25 0.50 27.20 -1.82
C VAL A 25 1.49 27.82 -0.83
N ASP A 26 1.08 28.12 0.38
CA ASP A 26 1.99 28.59 1.44
C ASP A 26 2.84 27.40 1.94
N PRO A 27 4.19 27.46 1.99
CA PRO A 27 5.07 28.62 1.80
C PRO A 27 5.72 28.78 0.43
N LEU A 28 5.31 27.99 -0.56
CA LEU A 28 5.90 28.03 -1.90
C LEU A 28 5.48 29.27 -2.72
N GLY A 29 4.31 29.84 -2.45
CA GLY A 29 3.70 30.88 -3.28
C GLY A 29 2.92 30.28 -4.46
N ALA A 30 2.96 30.90 -5.63
CA ALA A 30 2.20 30.44 -6.79
C ALA A 30 2.74 29.12 -7.38
N VAL A 31 1.84 28.17 -7.63
CA VAL A 31 2.05 26.90 -8.33
C VAL A 31 1.01 26.80 -9.45
N ARG A 32 1.46 26.65 -10.70
CA ARG A 32 0.55 26.52 -11.84
C ARG A 32 0.16 25.07 -12.03
N VAL A 33 -1.11 24.72 -11.86
CA VAL A 33 -1.63 23.37 -12.12
C VAL A 33 -1.72 23.12 -13.61
N THR A 34 -1.22 21.97 -14.03
CA THR A 34 -1.16 21.55 -15.43
C THR A 34 -2.10 20.39 -15.75
N ALA A 35 -2.41 19.51 -14.79
CA ALA A 35 -3.32 18.39 -15.00
C ALA A 35 -3.83 17.79 -13.68
N CYS A 36 -4.97 17.09 -13.72
CA CYS A 36 -5.34 16.13 -12.69
C CYS A 36 -4.72 14.77 -13.06
N LEU A 37 -3.85 14.24 -12.21
CA LEU A 37 -3.11 12.99 -12.46
C LEU A 37 -3.84 11.79 -11.88
N HIS A 38 -4.45 11.94 -10.70
CA HIS A 38 -5.16 10.88 -10.02
C HIS A 38 -6.32 11.42 -9.19
N ARG A 39 -7.44 10.70 -9.17
CA ARG A 39 -8.57 10.93 -8.28
C ARG A 39 -8.78 9.73 -7.37
N GLY A 40 -8.27 9.83 -6.16
CA GLY A 40 -8.35 8.80 -5.15
C GLY A 40 -9.59 8.92 -4.27
N VAL A 41 -9.73 8.00 -3.32
CA VAL A 41 -10.82 8.00 -2.34
C VAL A 41 -10.60 9.09 -1.28
N LEU A 42 -9.36 9.22 -0.81
CA LEU A 42 -8.97 10.19 0.24
C LEU A 42 -8.29 11.43 -0.32
N PHE A 43 -7.49 11.27 -1.37
CA PHE A 43 -6.63 12.29 -1.92
C PHE A 43 -6.72 12.35 -3.44
N ASP A 44 -6.71 13.57 -3.96
CA ASP A 44 -6.46 13.84 -5.36
C ASP A 44 -4.97 14.20 -5.55
N VAL A 45 -4.45 13.89 -6.73
CA VAL A 45 -3.10 14.27 -7.14
C VAL A 45 -3.18 15.11 -8.40
N TYR A 46 -2.60 16.30 -8.36
CA TYR A 46 -2.50 17.23 -9.48
C TYR A 46 -1.05 17.41 -9.91
N GLY A 47 -0.82 17.49 -11.21
CA GLY A 47 0.45 17.93 -11.78
C GLY A 47 0.48 19.44 -11.83
N GLY A 48 1.65 20.03 -11.62
CA GLY A 48 1.83 21.46 -11.69
C GLY A 48 3.28 21.86 -11.98
N GLU A 49 3.50 23.17 -11.98
CA GLU A 49 4.80 23.79 -12.17
C GLU A 49 5.03 24.83 -11.08
N HIS A 50 6.19 24.75 -10.43
CA HIS A 50 6.63 25.70 -9.42
C HIS A 50 8.07 26.13 -9.72
N ARG A 51 8.28 27.44 -9.96
CA ARG A 51 9.60 28.03 -10.30
C ARG A 51 10.32 27.29 -11.44
N GLY A 52 9.58 26.94 -12.50
CA GLY A 52 10.12 26.22 -13.66
C GLY A 52 10.36 24.72 -13.46
N ARG A 53 9.98 24.15 -12.30
CA ARG A 53 10.10 22.72 -12.01
C ARG A 53 8.74 22.05 -12.00
N ALA A 54 8.66 20.85 -12.56
CA ALA A 54 7.46 20.03 -12.51
C ALA A 54 7.25 19.46 -11.11
N VAL A 55 6.06 19.63 -10.56
CA VAL A 55 5.67 19.19 -9.21
C VAL A 55 4.36 18.41 -9.26
N ALA A 56 4.15 17.53 -8.28
CA ALA A 56 2.86 16.96 -7.99
C ALA A 56 2.34 17.52 -6.65
N LEU A 57 1.02 17.70 -6.58
CA LEU A 57 0.28 18.28 -5.45
C LEU A 57 -0.70 17.21 -4.98
N LYS A 58 -0.46 16.62 -3.80
CA LYS A 58 -1.38 15.70 -3.15
C LYS A 58 -2.21 16.44 -2.12
N THR A 59 -3.54 16.40 -2.26
CA THR A 59 -4.46 17.18 -1.42
C THR A 59 -5.74 16.38 -1.18
N PRO A 60 -6.47 16.62 -0.07
CA PRO A 60 -7.74 15.93 0.19
C PRO A 60 -8.70 16.00 -1.01
N ALA A 61 -9.28 14.86 -1.36
CA ALA A 61 -10.14 14.73 -2.53
C ALA A 61 -11.28 15.76 -2.53
N LEU A 62 -11.48 16.44 -3.67
CA LEU A 62 -12.40 17.58 -3.80
C LEU A 62 -13.88 17.16 -3.78
N LEU A 63 -14.21 16.03 -4.42
CA LEU A 63 -15.59 15.57 -4.56
C LEU A 63 -15.83 14.39 -3.62
N ARG A 64 -16.92 14.45 -2.83
CA ARG A 64 -17.47 13.24 -2.20
C ARG A 64 -17.97 12.34 -3.32
N ARG A 65 -17.26 11.23 -3.60
CA ARG A 65 -17.82 10.19 -4.46
C ARG A 65 -19.04 9.59 -3.79
N GLU A 66 -20.12 9.42 -4.55
CA GLU A 66 -21.28 8.66 -4.10
C GLU A 66 -20.83 7.24 -3.73
N ARG A 67 -21.45 6.67 -2.68
CA ARG A 67 -21.15 5.32 -2.19
C ARG A 67 -21.21 4.32 -3.36
N GLY A 68 -20.08 3.71 -3.71
CA GLY A 68 -20.05 2.59 -4.67
C GLY A 68 -18.83 2.53 -5.60
N GLU A 69 -18.10 3.63 -5.79
CA GLU A 69 -17.00 3.71 -6.78
C GLU A 69 -15.62 3.92 -6.12
N GLY A 70 -15.15 2.89 -5.42
CA GLY A 70 -13.79 2.86 -4.90
C GLY A 70 -13.54 1.63 -4.06
N GLU A 71 -12.45 0.92 -4.33
CA GLU A 71 -11.93 -0.12 -3.44
C GLU A 71 -11.60 0.50 -2.08
N ASP A 72 -11.98 -0.18 -1.01
CA ASP A 72 -11.71 0.25 0.36
C ASP A 72 -10.20 0.34 0.61
N ARG A 73 -9.64 1.55 0.67
CA ARG A 73 -8.21 1.80 0.96
C ARG A 73 -7.92 2.31 2.37
N ALA A 74 -8.97 2.57 3.15
CA ALA A 74 -8.88 3.04 4.53
C ALA A 74 -9.49 1.98 5.45
N PHE A 75 -8.71 1.53 6.41
CA PHE A 75 -9.10 0.52 7.38
C PHE A 75 -9.01 1.10 8.78
N CYS A 76 -9.92 0.68 9.64
CA CYS A 76 -9.97 1.15 11.01
C CYS A 76 -10.06 -0.07 11.93
N SER A 77 -9.25 -0.03 12.98
CA SER A 77 -9.28 -0.95 14.10
C SER A 77 -9.64 -0.21 15.37
N LEU A 78 -10.48 -0.84 16.20
CA LEU A 78 -10.82 -0.37 17.54
C LEU A 78 -10.38 -1.45 18.53
N VAL A 79 -9.42 -1.13 19.41
CA VAL A 79 -8.95 -1.99 20.50
C VAL A 79 -9.60 -1.51 21.80
N HIS A 80 -10.24 -2.41 22.53
CA HIS A 80 -10.64 -2.18 23.92
C HIS A 80 -9.69 -2.96 24.80
N SER A 81 -9.16 -2.38 25.88
CA SER A 81 -8.19 -3.05 26.76
C SER A 81 -8.64 -4.47 27.15
N ASN A 82 -7.81 -5.47 26.81
CA ASN A 82 -7.97 -6.93 26.88
C ASN A 82 -8.79 -7.61 25.76
N GLU A 83 -9.42 -6.86 24.86
CA GLU A 83 -10.30 -7.35 23.81
C GLU A 83 -9.79 -6.95 22.41
N THR A 84 -9.84 -7.89 21.46
CA THR A 84 -9.19 -7.74 20.14
C THR A 84 -10.14 -7.16 19.10
N ASN A 85 -9.72 -6.01 18.53
CA ASN A 85 -10.03 -5.44 17.21
C ASN A 85 -11.38 -5.75 16.53
N VAL A 86 -12.22 -4.71 16.43
CA VAL A 86 -13.22 -4.64 15.33
C VAL A 86 -12.56 -3.99 14.12
N PHE A 87 -12.07 -4.81 13.18
CA PHE A 87 -11.75 -4.34 11.85
C PHE A 87 -13.04 -4.21 11.03
N GLY A 88 -13.56 -2.99 10.96
CA GLY A 88 -14.81 -2.69 10.29
C GLY A 88 -14.58 -2.20 8.86
N ALA A 89 -15.04 -2.96 7.87
CA ALA A 89 -15.31 -2.41 6.54
C ALA A 89 -16.71 -1.76 6.41
N ARG A 90 -17.55 -1.81 7.46
CA ARG A 90 -18.99 -1.51 7.38
C ARG A 90 -19.44 -0.30 8.21
N GLU A 91 -20.25 0.52 7.52
CA GLU A 91 -21.21 1.57 7.93
C GLU A 91 -20.71 2.80 8.72
N ASP A 92 -19.89 2.63 9.75
CA ASP A 92 -19.37 3.77 10.54
C ASP A 92 -18.23 4.54 9.84
N ARG A 93 -17.68 3.96 8.76
CA ARG A 93 -16.69 4.59 7.86
C ARG A 93 -17.17 5.92 7.27
N THR A 94 -18.49 6.09 7.15
CA THR A 94 -19.08 7.28 6.53
C THR A 94 -18.91 8.53 7.38
N GLU A 95 -18.66 8.43 8.69
CA GLU A 95 -18.48 9.63 9.54
C GLU A 95 -17.00 10.01 9.67
N LEU A 96 -16.10 9.03 9.86
CA LEU A 96 -14.66 9.28 9.98
C LEU A 96 -14.01 9.75 8.66
N VAL A 97 -14.41 9.19 7.51
CA VAL A 97 -13.83 9.53 6.20
C VAL A 97 -14.54 10.70 5.52
N ALA A 98 -15.83 10.93 5.82
CA ALA A 98 -16.60 11.95 5.09
C ALA A 98 -16.47 13.36 5.65
N ALA A 99 -16.05 13.57 6.90
CA ALA A 99 -16.20 14.89 7.54
C ALA A 99 -14.92 15.64 7.90
N ASP A 100 -13.76 14.98 8.08
CA ASP A 100 -12.65 15.65 8.75
C ASP A 100 -11.44 15.98 7.85
N LEU A 101 -11.33 17.25 7.47
CA LEU A 101 -10.16 17.82 6.80
C LEU A 101 -8.91 17.71 7.68
N GLU A 102 -9.07 17.78 9.02
CA GLU A 102 -7.98 17.65 9.98
C GLU A 102 -7.38 16.24 9.95
N LEU A 103 -8.22 15.21 9.97
CA LEU A 103 -7.76 13.83 9.81
C LEU A 103 -6.98 13.63 8.51
N ARG A 104 -7.47 14.17 7.39
CA ARG A 104 -6.76 14.07 6.10
C ARG A 104 -5.46 14.88 6.09
N ALA A 105 -5.41 16.02 6.79
CA ALA A 105 -4.18 16.78 7.00
C ALA A 105 -3.15 15.99 7.83
N ARG A 106 -3.62 15.28 8.88
CA ARG A 106 -2.78 14.42 9.71
C ARG A 106 -2.24 13.24 8.91
N LEU A 107 -3.07 12.60 8.09
CA LEU A 107 -2.64 11.54 7.17
C LEU A 107 -1.53 12.05 6.22
N LEU A 108 -1.71 13.21 5.57
CA LEU A 108 -0.68 13.80 4.71
C LEU A 108 0.61 14.12 5.47
N THR A 109 0.49 14.63 6.70
CA THR A 109 1.66 14.94 7.53
C THR A 109 2.45 13.69 7.88
N VAL A 110 1.77 12.60 8.26
CA VAL A 110 2.43 11.33 8.57
C VAL A 110 3.02 10.69 7.32
N GLU A 111 2.31 10.72 6.20
CA GLU A 111 2.84 10.25 4.91
C GLU A 111 4.13 11.01 4.53
N ALA A 112 4.10 12.34 4.64
CA ALA A 112 5.25 13.17 4.35
C ALA A 112 6.45 12.87 5.26
N GLN A 113 6.19 12.61 6.54
CA GLN A 113 7.24 12.22 7.47
C GLN A 113 7.84 10.87 7.09
N ARG A 114 7.02 9.87 6.77
CA ARG A 114 7.49 8.55 6.30
C ARG A 114 8.37 8.67 5.06
N ILE A 115 7.97 9.48 4.08
CA ILE A 115 8.80 9.74 2.88
C ILE A 115 10.16 10.35 3.28
N ARG A 116 10.18 11.32 4.21
CA ARG A 116 11.43 11.94 4.67
C ARG A 116 12.34 10.96 5.42
N ASP A 117 11.78 10.08 6.25
CA ASP A 117 12.52 9.10 7.04
C ASP A 117 13.28 8.08 6.16
N THR A 118 12.87 7.95 4.89
CA THR A 118 13.58 7.13 3.90
C THR A 118 14.91 7.71 3.48
N GLU A 119 15.20 8.98 3.80
CA GLU A 119 16.44 9.67 3.41
C GLU A 119 16.73 9.57 1.89
N GLY A 120 15.68 9.55 1.07
CA GLY A 120 15.79 9.47 -0.38
C GLY A 120 15.96 8.04 -0.94
N ALA A 121 15.98 7.00 -0.09
CA ALA A 121 16.08 5.60 -0.54
C ALA A 121 14.94 5.18 -1.48
N TRP A 122 13.82 5.88 -1.45
CA TRP A 122 12.66 5.66 -2.33
C TRP A 122 12.74 6.42 -3.66
N ASN A 123 13.81 7.18 -3.91
CA ASN A 123 13.91 8.17 -4.99
C ASN A 123 12.76 9.18 -4.99
N HIS A 124 12.17 9.42 -3.81
CA HIS A 124 11.06 10.32 -3.60
C HIS A 124 11.37 11.27 -2.45
N GLU A 125 10.77 12.45 -2.47
CA GLU A 125 10.97 13.48 -1.47
C GLU A 125 9.73 14.36 -1.33
N VAL A 126 9.64 15.04 -0.20
CA VAL A 126 8.64 16.06 0.07
C VAL A 126 9.30 17.42 -0.05
N ILE A 127 8.86 18.21 -1.04
CA ILE A 127 9.33 19.59 -1.23
C ILE A 127 8.77 20.49 -0.13
N ALA A 128 7.46 20.40 0.11
CA ALA A 128 6.80 21.20 1.13
C ALA A 128 5.51 20.53 1.63
N LEU A 129 5.18 20.81 2.88
CA LEU A 129 3.80 20.73 3.38
C LEU A 129 3.28 22.16 3.46
N GLY A 130 2.04 22.35 3.05
CA GLY A 130 1.49 23.68 2.94
C GLY A 130 -0.02 23.71 2.96
N VAL A 131 -0.54 24.91 2.71
CA VAL A 131 -1.96 25.12 2.47
C VAL A 131 -2.20 25.72 1.09
N TRP A 132 -3.14 25.13 0.38
CA TRP A 132 -3.67 25.60 -0.88
C TRP A 132 -4.93 26.42 -0.64
N ASP A 133 -4.97 27.66 -1.16
CA ASP A 133 -6.20 28.44 -1.28
C ASP A 133 -6.91 28.20 -2.64
N PRO A 134 -8.03 27.45 -2.67
CA PRO A 134 -8.79 27.23 -3.90
C PRO A 134 -9.53 28.49 -4.40
N SER A 135 -9.66 29.54 -3.57
CA SER A 135 -10.32 30.80 -3.94
C SER A 135 -9.40 31.82 -4.62
N ALA A 136 -8.07 31.67 -4.46
CA ALA A 136 -7.07 32.54 -5.07
C ALA A 136 -6.87 32.30 -6.59
N GLY A 137 -7.36 31.18 -7.12
CA GLY A 137 -7.40 30.88 -8.55
C GLY A 137 -8.84 30.92 -9.06
N VAL A 138 -9.34 32.12 -9.39
CA VAL A 138 -10.71 32.29 -9.90
C VAL A 138 -10.89 31.51 -11.21
N LEU A 139 -11.76 30.50 -11.16
CA LEU A 139 -12.27 29.72 -12.27
C LEU A 139 -13.14 30.59 -13.20
N GLU A 140 -12.79 30.69 -14.47
CA GLU A 140 -13.81 30.85 -15.52
C GLU A 140 -14.27 29.44 -15.94
N GLY A 141 -15.46 29.03 -15.51
CA GLY A 141 -16.20 27.89 -16.11
C GLY A 141 -16.04 26.50 -15.50
N GLY A 142 -15.23 26.32 -14.44
CA GLY A 142 -15.22 25.05 -13.69
C GLY A 142 -16.45 24.88 -12.79
N PRO A 143 -16.94 23.66 -12.53
CA PRO A 143 -18.00 23.44 -11.55
C PRO A 143 -17.51 23.98 -10.20
N ARG A 144 -18.22 24.98 -9.66
CA ARG A 144 -18.00 25.47 -8.30
C ARG A 144 -18.22 24.31 -7.36
N ASP A 145 -17.20 23.92 -6.62
CA ASP A 145 -17.37 22.98 -5.50
C ASP A 145 -18.29 23.68 -4.47
N PRO A 146 -19.50 23.16 -4.21
CA PRO A 146 -20.40 23.75 -3.23
C PRO A 146 -19.84 23.71 -1.80
N LEU A 147 -18.74 22.97 -1.56
CA LEU A 147 -18.00 22.92 -0.30
C LEU A 147 -16.72 23.78 -0.28
N ALA A 148 -16.37 24.44 -1.38
CA ALA A 148 -15.33 25.46 -1.38
C ALA A 148 -15.86 26.73 -0.71
N GLU A 149 -15.94 26.72 0.62
CA GLU A 149 -16.13 27.94 1.39
C GLU A 149 -14.94 28.88 1.08
N PRO A 150 -15.19 30.13 0.65
CA PRO A 150 -14.14 31.12 0.47
C PRO A 150 -13.28 31.22 1.75
N GLY A 151 -11.95 31.13 1.60
CA GLY A 151 -11.02 31.18 2.73
C GLY A 151 -10.71 29.84 3.44
N ARG A 152 -11.30 28.71 3.02
CA ARG A 152 -10.84 27.39 3.51
C ARG A 152 -9.58 26.93 2.79
N HIS A 153 -8.45 27.23 3.39
CA HIS A 153 -7.15 26.63 3.12
C HIS A 153 -7.23 25.10 3.21
N ARG A 154 -6.80 24.41 2.15
CA ARG A 154 -6.72 22.94 2.10
C ARG A 154 -5.28 22.50 2.34
N PRO A 155 -5.01 21.48 3.15
CA PRO A 155 -3.67 20.95 3.29
C PRO A 155 -3.21 20.37 1.95
N VAL A 156 -1.95 20.58 1.62
CA VAL A 156 -1.32 20.06 0.41
C VAL A 156 0.10 19.60 0.72
N MET A 157 0.44 18.43 0.17
CA MET A 157 1.81 17.95 0.10
C MET A 157 2.33 18.19 -1.32
N VAL A 158 3.45 18.90 -1.44
CA VAL A 158 4.12 19.18 -2.71
C VAL A 158 5.33 18.28 -2.83
N MET A 159 5.44 17.60 -3.96
CA MET A 159 6.47 16.61 -4.26
C MET A 159 6.97 16.79 -5.70
N PRO A 160 8.14 16.23 -6.08
CA PRO A 160 8.56 16.25 -7.47
C PRO A 160 7.57 15.49 -8.36
N LEU A 161 7.31 16.00 -9.57
CA LEU A 161 6.62 15.21 -10.58
C LEU A 161 7.64 14.29 -11.26
N HIS A 162 7.55 13.00 -10.98
CA HIS A 162 8.48 12.03 -11.52
C HIS A 162 8.18 11.72 -13.00
N PRO A 163 9.19 11.75 -13.88
CA PRO A 163 9.01 11.32 -15.26
C PRO A 163 8.83 9.80 -15.31
N GLY A 164 7.73 9.33 -15.89
CA GLY A 164 7.46 7.90 -15.99
C GLY A 164 5.97 7.58 -16.01
N VAL A 165 5.66 6.30 -15.89
CA VAL A 165 4.29 5.80 -15.70
C VAL A 165 4.27 4.75 -14.59
N PRO A 166 3.13 4.59 -13.89
CA PRO A 166 2.99 3.50 -12.92
C PRO A 166 3.25 2.13 -13.56
N LEU A 167 3.87 1.22 -12.82
CA LEU A 167 4.16 -0.15 -13.25
C LEU A 167 2.90 -0.88 -13.75
N GLU A 168 1.72 -0.58 -13.20
CA GLU A 168 0.43 -1.13 -13.68
C GLU A 168 0.11 -0.83 -15.15
N ARG A 169 0.72 0.22 -15.74
CA ARG A 169 0.49 0.63 -17.13
C ARG A 169 1.33 -0.16 -18.13
N PHE A 170 2.33 -0.89 -17.65
CA PHE A 170 3.10 -1.81 -18.45
C PHE A 170 2.29 -3.10 -18.66
N ASP A 171 2.43 -3.71 -19.83
CA ASP A 171 1.81 -5.01 -20.07
C ASP A 171 2.44 -6.11 -19.17
N ALA A 172 1.80 -7.28 -19.10
CA ALA A 172 2.25 -8.36 -18.23
C ALA A 172 3.70 -8.78 -18.53
N ARG A 173 4.10 -8.80 -19.80
CA ARG A 173 5.45 -9.14 -20.22
C ARG A 173 6.47 -8.13 -19.70
N ALA A 174 6.24 -6.84 -19.92
CA ALA A 174 7.13 -5.80 -19.45
C ALA A 174 7.21 -5.78 -17.91
N ARG A 175 6.09 -6.03 -17.19
CA ARG A 175 6.12 -6.17 -15.72
C ARG A 175 6.95 -7.37 -15.26
N ARG A 176 6.83 -8.50 -15.94
CA ARG A 176 7.60 -9.73 -15.70
C ARG A 176 9.10 -9.52 -15.96
N GLU A 177 9.47 -8.67 -16.90
CA GLU A 177 10.87 -8.30 -17.17
C GLU A 177 11.41 -7.28 -16.14
N LEU A 178 10.60 -6.29 -15.77
CA LEU A 178 11.02 -5.20 -14.88
C LEU A 178 11.13 -5.62 -13.41
N LEU A 179 10.15 -6.38 -12.90
CA LEU A 179 10.07 -6.69 -11.47
C LEU A 179 11.32 -7.39 -10.93
N PRO A 180 11.83 -8.48 -11.53
CA PRO A 180 13.06 -9.11 -11.07
C PRO A 180 14.25 -8.14 -11.07
N ARG A 181 14.39 -7.30 -12.11
CA ARG A 181 15.46 -6.31 -12.22
C ARG A 181 15.40 -5.24 -11.13
N MET A 182 14.19 -4.88 -10.67
CA MET A 182 13.97 -3.88 -9.63
C MET A 182 14.20 -4.43 -8.22
N LEU A 183 14.05 -5.75 -8.00
CA LEU A 183 14.06 -6.36 -6.67
C LEU A 183 15.28 -6.02 -5.80
N PRO A 184 16.53 -6.03 -6.30
CA PRO A 184 17.68 -5.63 -5.49
C PRO A 184 17.55 -4.22 -4.90
N ALA A 185 17.11 -3.26 -5.72
CA ALA A 185 16.92 -1.88 -5.28
C ALA A 185 15.65 -1.72 -4.43
N LEU A 186 14.59 -2.49 -4.70
CA LEU A 186 13.39 -2.51 -3.86
C LEU A 186 13.70 -3.07 -2.47
N TRP A 187 14.54 -4.10 -2.37
CA TRP A 187 15.01 -4.61 -1.09
C TRP A 187 15.70 -3.53 -0.27
N ASP A 188 16.63 -2.80 -0.88
CA ASP A 188 17.37 -1.73 -0.20
C ASP A 188 16.43 -0.58 0.22
N ALA A 189 15.50 -0.19 -0.66
CA ALA A 189 14.53 0.86 -0.40
C ALA A 189 13.54 0.50 0.74
N LEU A 190 13.05 -0.75 0.76
CA LEU A 190 12.10 -1.23 1.76
C LEU A 190 12.78 -1.62 3.08
N GLY A 191 14.07 -1.95 3.04
CA GLY A 191 14.89 -2.13 4.23
C GLY A 191 15.10 -0.84 5.02
N ARG A 192 14.99 0.31 4.34
CA ARG A 192 15.10 1.62 4.98
C ARG A 192 13.85 2.01 5.76
N ALA A 193 12.67 1.76 5.19
CA ALA A 193 11.38 1.98 5.84
C ALA A 193 10.31 1.07 5.19
N PRO A 194 9.36 0.55 5.97
CA PRO A 194 8.21 -0.17 5.41
C PRO A 194 7.39 0.74 4.50
N HIS A 195 6.92 0.22 3.37
CA HIS A 195 6.08 1.02 2.48
C HIS A 195 4.61 0.95 2.90
N GLY A 196 4.11 -0.24 3.22
CA GLY A 196 2.77 -0.43 3.80
C GLY A 196 1.60 -0.24 2.84
N ASP A 197 1.84 0.21 1.60
CA ASP A 197 0.86 0.29 0.51
C ASP A 197 1.51 -0.05 -0.86
N LEU A 198 2.41 -1.03 -0.93
CA LEU A 198 3.01 -1.45 -2.20
C LEU A 198 1.97 -2.00 -3.16
N SER A 199 1.99 -1.47 -4.38
CA SER A 199 1.25 -1.99 -5.51
C SER A 199 1.93 -1.54 -6.81
N PRO A 200 1.59 -2.11 -7.97
CA PRO A 200 2.09 -1.61 -9.25
C PRO A 200 1.67 -0.17 -9.56
N ARG A 201 0.70 0.41 -8.83
CA ARG A 201 0.33 1.83 -8.97
C ARG A 201 1.32 2.78 -8.31
N ASN A 202 2.00 2.28 -7.28
CA ASN A 202 2.87 3.05 -6.38
C ASN A 202 4.36 2.91 -6.77
N LEU A 203 4.63 2.29 -7.91
CA LEU A 203 5.94 2.20 -8.56
C LEU A 203 5.92 2.99 -9.85
N ILE A 204 6.50 4.20 -9.84
CA ILE A 204 6.62 5.00 -11.06
C ILE A 204 7.92 4.60 -11.75
N CYS A 205 7.81 3.95 -12.90
CA CYS A 205 8.97 3.52 -13.69
C CYS A 205 9.19 4.48 -14.85
N ASP A 206 10.46 4.79 -15.13
CA ASP A 206 10.80 5.45 -16.38
C ASP A 206 10.47 4.54 -17.59
N LEU A 207 10.33 5.15 -18.77
CA LEU A 207 9.94 4.39 -19.97
C LEU A 207 11.01 3.39 -20.42
N GLU A 208 12.25 3.57 -19.97
CA GLU A 208 13.40 2.71 -20.29
C GLU A 208 13.57 1.56 -19.27
N GLY A 209 12.81 1.57 -18.16
CA GLY A 209 12.88 0.58 -17.10
C GLY A 209 14.20 0.58 -16.34
N GLN A 210 14.91 1.70 -16.30
CA GLN A 210 16.22 1.84 -15.66
C GLN A 210 16.10 2.44 -14.26
N ARG A 211 15.03 3.19 -14.00
CA ARG A 211 14.77 3.85 -12.73
C ARG A 211 13.34 3.67 -12.30
N PHE A 212 13.13 3.59 -11.00
CA PHE A 212 11.81 3.64 -10.41
C PHE A 212 11.80 4.52 -9.17
N VAL A 213 10.60 4.93 -8.79
CA VAL A 213 10.30 5.67 -7.58
C VAL A 213 9.18 4.97 -6.82
N LEU A 214 9.33 4.87 -5.50
CA LEU A 214 8.27 4.46 -4.59
C LEU A 214 7.48 5.70 -4.11
N VAL A 215 6.17 5.69 -4.29
CA VAL A 215 5.27 6.80 -3.95
C VAL A 215 4.05 6.30 -3.18
N ASP A 216 3.35 7.20 -2.50
CA ASP A 216 2.07 6.90 -1.83
C ASP A 216 2.19 5.75 -0.81
N PRO A 217 3.05 5.90 0.22
CA PRO A 217 3.14 4.89 1.26
C PRO A 217 1.86 4.84 2.10
N GLY A 218 1.61 3.67 2.68
CA GLY A 218 0.54 3.53 3.67
C GLY A 218 0.84 4.35 4.93
N VAL A 219 -0.21 4.73 5.64
CA VAL A 219 -0.13 5.52 6.88
C VAL A 219 -0.86 4.79 8.00
N VAL A 220 -0.36 4.92 9.23
CA VAL A 220 -1.09 4.57 10.46
C VAL A 220 -1.26 5.80 11.33
N LEU A 221 -2.46 5.98 11.88
CA LEU A 221 -2.77 6.93 12.93
C LEU A 221 -3.42 6.18 14.09
N SER A 222 -2.79 6.20 15.25
CA SER A 222 -3.39 5.70 16.49
C SER A 222 -3.78 6.86 17.39
N SER A 223 -5.00 6.80 17.95
CA SER A 223 -5.45 7.67 19.03
C SER A 223 -5.86 6.83 20.22
N SER A 224 -5.21 7.02 21.35
CA SER A 224 -5.77 6.62 22.64
C SER A 224 -6.92 7.56 22.96
N ARG A 225 -8.15 7.06 23.09
CA ARG A 225 -9.20 7.86 23.75
C ARG A 225 -8.89 7.86 25.24
N GLU A 226 -9.02 9.03 25.86
CA GLU A 226 -8.89 9.17 27.31
C GLU A 226 -9.79 8.17 28.02
N ARG A 227 -9.28 7.60 29.12
CA ARG A 227 -10.01 6.70 30.02
C ARG A 227 -11.41 7.27 30.26
N ARG A 228 -12.45 6.55 29.83
CA ARG A 228 -13.79 6.81 30.35
C ARG A 228 -13.75 6.51 31.85
N GLU A 229 -13.75 7.57 32.66
CA GLU A 229 -13.92 7.49 34.11
C GLU A 229 -15.17 6.66 34.40
N GLY A 230 -14.98 5.42 34.87
CA GLY A 230 -16.09 4.53 35.22
C GLY A 230 -15.80 3.04 35.04
N PHE A 231 -15.02 2.65 34.02
CA PHE A 231 -14.82 1.22 33.70
C PHE A 231 -13.37 0.76 33.57
N GLY A 232 -12.38 1.67 33.65
CA GLY A 232 -10.97 1.30 33.63
C GLY A 232 -10.48 0.65 32.33
N LEU A 233 -11.26 0.76 31.25
CA LEU A 233 -10.90 0.23 29.94
C LEU A 233 -10.32 1.34 29.05
N ASP A 234 -9.12 1.12 28.52
CA ASP A 234 -8.47 2.02 27.56
C ASP A 234 -8.98 1.65 26.14
N GLU A 235 -9.67 2.58 25.48
CA GLU A 235 -10.07 2.46 24.07
C GLU A 235 -8.99 3.09 23.20
N SER A 236 -8.41 2.33 22.26
CA SER A 236 -7.54 2.91 21.22
C SER A 236 -8.11 2.67 19.83
N LEU A 237 -8.21 3.74 19.06
CA LEU A 237 -8.62 3.72 17.66
C LEU A 237 -7.36 3.80 16.80
N THR A 238 -7.16 2.84 15.90
CA THR A 238 -6.08 2.85 14.92
C THR A 238 -6.67 2.89 13.52
N LEU A 239 -6.43 3.99 12.80
CA LEU A 239 -6.73 4.15 11.38
C LEU A 239 -5.48 3.84 10.58
N PHE A 240 -5.63 3.15 9.45
CA PHE A 240 -4.53 2.98 8.52
C PHE A 240 -4.98 2.93 7.07
N THR A 241 -4.06 3.30 6.18
CA THR A 241 -4.27 3.28 4.73
C THR A 241 -3.35 2.26 4.10
N THR A 242 -3.93 1.37 3.30
CA THR A 242 -3.21 0.34 2.55
C THR A 242 -4.08 -0.19 1.41
N ASN A 243 -3.52 -1.03 0.56
CA ASN A 243 -4.25 -1.80 -0.42
C ASN A 243 -4.46 -3.22 0.09
N ALA A 244 -5.71 -3.67 0.13
CA ALA A 244 -6.04 -5.03 0.54
C ALA A 244 -5.63 -6.09 -0.50
N GLU A 245 -5.47 -5.67 -1.76
CA GLU A 245 -5.16 -6.57 -2.86
C GLU A 245 -3.76 -7.17 -2.72
N TYR A 246 -2.73 -6.37 -2.45
CA TYR A 246 -1.34 -6.84 -2.36
C TYR A 246 -0.90 -7.16 -0.93
N TYR A 247 -1.71 -6.82 0.08
CA TYR A 247 -1.51 -7.22 1.47
C TYR A 247 -2.60 -8.19 1.94
N PRO A 248 -2.81 -9.36 1.31
CA PRO A 248 -3.95 -10.21 1.63
C PRO A 248 -3.79 -11.02 2.93
N LEU A 249 -2.55 -11.35 3.32
CA LEU A 249 -2.28 -12.22 4.48
C LEU A 249 -1.67 -11.47 5.66
N CYS A 250 -0.66 -10.63 5.39
CA CYS A 250 0.01 -9.86 6.42
C CYS A 250 -0.56 -8.43 6.46
N CYS A 251 -0.99 -7.97 7.64
CA CYS A 251 -1.24 -6.55 7.86
C CYS A 251 0.06 -5.78 7.58
N PRO A 252 0.00 -4.61 6.90
CA PRO A 252 1.22 -3.87 6.65
C PRO A 252 1.87 -3.45 7.96
N SER A 253 3.18 -3.67 8.06
CA SER A 253 3.95 -3.20 9.21
C SER A 253 4.25 -1.72 9.03
N PHE A 254 3.89 -0.94 10.05
CA PHE A 254 4.22 0.48 10.14
C PHE A 254 5.03 0.61 11.41
N ASP A 255 6.24 1.15 11.33
CA ASP A 255 7.27 1.18 12.38
C ASP A 255 6.72 1.22 13.81
N PHE A 256 6.42 0.06 14.38
CA PHE A 256 6.15 -0.08 15.80
C PHE A 256 7.52 -0.25 16.45
N PRO A 257 7.89 0.61 17.42
CA PRO A 257 9.19 0.49 18.05
C PRO A 257 9.37 -0.95 18.58
N PRO A 258 10.56 -1.56 18.38
CA PRO A 258 10.82 -2.93 18.82
C PRO A 258 10.61 -3.14 20.33
N GLU A 259 10.61 -2.04 21.11
CA GLU A 259 10.43 -2.06 22.56
C GLU A 259 8.96 -2.15 23.02
N SER A 260 7.97 -1.89 22.15
CA SER A 260 6.56 -2.20 22.46
C SER A 260 6.31 -3.69 22.17
N SER A 261 6.69 -4.51 23.14
CA SER A 261 6.79 -5.98 23.19
C SER A 261 5.54 -6.81 22.89
N SER A 262 4.57 -6.30 22.13
CA SER A 262 3.39 -7.06 21.69
C SER A 262 3.08 -6.98 20.19
N TRP A 263 3.74 -6.11 19.40
CA TRP A 263 3.36 -5.85 18.00
C TRP A 263 4.40 -6.29 16.95
N SER A 264 5.65 -6.57 17.33
CA SER A 264 6.80 -6.37 16.43
C SER A 264 7.65 -7.60 16.07
N SER A 265 7.23 -8.85 16.32
CA SER A 265 8.11 -10.01 16.04
C SER A 265 7.54 -11.01 15.01
N GLY A 266 7.73 -10.70 13.72
CA GLY A 266 7.68 -11.65 12.60
C GLY A 266 6.31 -11.86 11.95
N SER A 267 6.29 -12.69 10.90
CA SER A 267 5.07 -13.33 10.37
C SER A 267 4.23 -13.93 11.50
N ALA A 268 4.91 -14.50 12.51
CA ALA A 268 4.33 -15.00 13.75
C ALA A 268 3.76 -13.93 14.68
N GLY A 269 4.29 -12.71 14.74
CA GLY A 269 3.74 -11.59 15.51
C GLY A 269 2.46 -11.03 14.91
N LEU A 270 2.42 -10.92 13.58
CA LEU A 270 1.23 -10.57 12.80
C LEU A 270 0.13 -11.63 12.91
N LEU A 271 0.50 -12.92 12.97
CA LEU A 271 -0.44 -14.02 13.20
C LEU A 271 -0.81 -14.17 14.69
N ARG A 272 0.11 -13.90 15.63
CA ARG A 272 -0.14 -13.92 17.09
C ARG A 272 -1.20 -12.91 17.51
N PHE A 273 -1.26 -11.76 16.86
CA PHE A 273 -2.25 -10.73 17.13
C PHE A 273 -3.63 -11.05 16.54
N HIS A 274 -3.70 -11.82 15.44
CA HIS A 274 -4.95 -12.22 14.80
C HIS A 274 -5.49 -13.58 15.28
N LEU A 275 -4.69 -14.37 15.97
CA LEU A 275 -5.07 -15.68 16.50
C LEU A 275 -5.19 -15.58 18.03
N CYS A 276 -6.23 -14.94 18.53
CA CYS A 276 -6.47 -14.85 19.97
C CYS A 276 -6.76 -16.23 20.59
N ASN A 277 -5.73 -16.98 20.97
CA ASN A 277 -5.80 -18.04 21.98
C ASN A 277 -4.40 -18.42 22.52
N PRO A 278 -3.92 -17.88 23.65
CA PRO A 278 -2.62 -18.24 24.22
C PRO A 278 -2.51 -19.72 24.66
N MET A 279 -3.61 -20.47 24.75
CA MET A 279 -3.61 -21.85 25.31
C MET A 279 -3.50 -22.97 24.26
N GLN A 280 -3.85 -22.73 22.98
CA GLN A 280 -3.65 -23.70 21.88
C GLN A 280 -2.44 -23.37 20.99
N MET A 281 -1.76 -22.25 21.26
CA MET A 281 -0.89 -21.57 20.31
C MET A 281 0.53 -22.10 20.14
N LYS A 282 1.03 -22.97 21.03
CA LYS A 282 2.45 -23.34 20.91
C LYS A 282 2.70 -24.18 19.65
N GLU A 283 1.76 -25.05 19.29
CA GLU A 283 1.88 -25.95 18.13
C GLU A 283 1.54 -25.19 16.83
N ASP A 284 0.40 -24.48 16.76
CA ASP A 284 -0.01 -23.73 15.55
C ASP A 284 0.97 -22.60 15.18
N VAL A 285 1.52 -21.88 16.16
CA VAL A 285 2.53 -20.82 15.90
C VAL A 285 3.83 -21.43 15.41
N GLN A 286 4.27 -22.57 15.97
CA GLN A 286 5.45 -23.28 15.50
C GLN A 286 5.26 -23.80 14.08
N GLU A 287 4.07 -24.29 13.73
CA GLU A 287 3.75 -24.71 12.36
C GLU A 287 3.76 -23.52 11.39
N LEU A 288 3.23 -22.36 11.79
CA LEU A 288 3.26 -21.15 10.96
C LEU A 288 4.68 -20.55 10.83
N GLU A 289 5.46 -20.54 11.90
CA GLU A 289 6.88 -20.14 11.90
C GLU A 289 7.73 -21.07 11.01
N ALA A 290 7.45 -22.37 11.04
CA ALA A 290 8.12 -23.34 10.17
C ALA A 290 7.83 -23.10 8.68
N VAL A 291 6.69 -22.50 8.37
CA VAL A 291 6.24 -22.28 6.98
C VAL A 291 6.64 -20.92 6.42
N PHE A 292 6.71 -19.89 7.28
CA PHE A 292 7.21 -18.56 6.94
C PHE A 292 8.44 -18.22 7.78
N PRO A 293 9.62 -18.82 7.49
CA PRO A 293 10.81 -18.78 8.34
C PRO A 293 11.57 -17.43 8.28
N TYR A 294 10.87 -16.32 8.11
CA TYR A 294 11.48 -15.00 7.94
C TYR A 294 11.78 -14.34 9.29
N GLU A 295 13.07 -14.06 9.51
CA GLU A 295 13.54 -13.32 10.68
C GLU A 295 13.54 -11.82 10.37
N LEU A 296 12.84 -11.03 11.19
CA LEU A 296 12.91 -9.58 11.12
C LEU A 296 14.29 -9.11 11.58
N ARG A 297 15.01 -8.44 10.68
CA ARG A 297 16.31 -7.83 10.98
C ARG A 297 16.29 -6.33 10.69
N PRO A 298 17.00 -5.50 11.48
CA PRO A 298 17.15 -4.09 11.18
C PRO A 298 17.72 -3.90 9.76
N GLY A 299 17.12 -2.99 9.00
CA GLY A 299 17.53 -2.72 7.62
C GLY A 299 16.99 -3.68 6.57
N TRP A 300 16.10 -4.62 6.94
CA TRP A 300 15.48 -5.56 5.99
C TRP A 300 14.02 -5.19 5.71
N PRO A 301 13.52 -5.48 4.50
CA PRO A 301 12.11 -5.30 4.18
C PRO A 301 11.20 -6.04 5.15
N THR A 302 9.99 -5.51 5.34
CA THR A 302 8.98 -6.19 6.16
C THR A 302 8.43 -7.42 5.45
N PRO A 303 7.99 -8.46 6.19
CA PRO A 303 7.30 -9.61 5.62
C PRO A 303 6.11 -9.22 4.75
N SER A 304 5.34 -8.21 5.18
CA SER A 304 4.20 -7.69 4.44
C SER A 304 4.60 -7.09 3.09
N ASP A 305 5.70 -6.33 3.05
CA ASP A 305 6.16 -5.71 1.80
C ASP A 305 6.77 -6.75 0.86
N LEU A 306 7.52 -7.74 1.37
CA LEU A 306 8.04 -8.85 0.56
C LEU A 306 6.92 -9.70 -0.03
N GLN A 307 5.88 -9.96 0.75
CA GLN A 307 4.70 -10.66 0.25
C GLN A 307 3.99 -9.86 -0.84
N ALA A 308 3.84 -8.53 -0.66
CA ALA A 308 3.26 -7.66 -1.69
C ALA A 308 4.06 -7.72 -3.01
N LEU A 309 5.40 -7.72 -2.93
CA LEU A 309 6.26 -7.94 -4.10
C LEU A 309 6.05 -9.33 -4.72
N GLY A 310 5.89 -10.37 -3.91
CA GLY A 310 5.55 -11.72 -4.37
C GLY A 310 4.21 -11.77 -5.11
N VAL A 311 3.18 -11.09 -4.60
CA VAL A 311 1.86 -10.98 -5.25
C VAL A 311 1.96 -10.22 -6.57
N MET A 312 2.73 -9.12 -6.61
CA MET A 312 2.99 -8.37 -7.85
C MET A 312 3.69 -9.22 -8.90
N LEU A 313 4.73 -9.97 -8.53
CA LEU A 313 5.41 -10.87 -9.46
C LEU A 313 4.49 -11.99 -9.94
N TYR A 314 3.72 -12.59 -9.02
CA TYR A 314 2.76 -13.62 -9.36
C TYR A 314 1.72 -13.15 -10.37
N THR A 315 1.14 -11.97 -10.15
CA THR A 315 0.14 -11.39 -11.06
C THR A 315 0.73 -11.07 -12.43
N ALA A 316 2.01 -10.68 -12.50
CA ALA A 316 2.71 -10.51 -13.77
C ALA A 316 2.94 -11.84 -14.51
N LEU A 317 3.23 -12.92 -13.79
CA LEU A 317 3.48 -14.25 -14.34
C LEU A 317 2.20 -15.01 -14.73
N ALA A 318 1.17 -14.98 -13.87
CA ALA A 318 -0.05 -15.78 -14.03
C ALA A 318 -1.24 -15.00 -14.61
N GLY A 319 -1.15 -13.67 -14.69
CA GLY A 319 -2.26 -12.80 -15.10
C GLY A 319 -3.44 -12.75 -14.11
N ARG A 320 -3.28 -13.31 -12.90
CA ARG A 320 -4.29 -13.34 -11.84
C ARG A 320 -3.66 -13.24 -10.46
N HIS A 321 -4.46 -12.88 -9.47
CA HIS A 321 -4.06 -12.84 -8.06
C HIS A 321 -3.88 -14.28 -7.51
N PRO A 322 -2.85 -14.57 -6.69
CA PRO A 322 -2.59 -15.94 -6.21
C PRO A 322 -3.70 -16.53 -5.32
N LEU A 323 -4.52 -15.68 -4.72
CA LEU A 323 -5.62 -16.07 -3.82
C LEU A 323 -7.02 -15.96 -4.42
N TYR A 324 -7.18 -15.30 -5.58
CA TYR A 324 -8.50 -15.12 -6.18
C TYR A 324 -8.82 -16.27 -7.15
N GLY A 325 -10.04 -16.79 -7.06
CA GLY A 325 -10.52 -17.90 -7.90
C GLY A 325 -10.00 -19.29 -7.50
N THR A 326 -9.16 -19.38 -6.47
CA THR A 326 -8.59 -20.63 -5.96
C THR A 326 -9.20 -21.07 -4.63
N MET A 327 -9.69 -20.11 -3.84
CA MET A 327 -10.26 -20.33 -2.52
C MET A 327 -11.75 -19.96 -2.52
N GLN A 328 -12.61 -20.89 -2.10
CA GLN A 328 -14.05 -20.65 -1.98
C GLN A 328 -14.29 -19.48 -1.01
N GLY A 329 -14.90 -18.38 -1.48
CA GLY A 329 -15.18 -17.18 -0.66
C GLY A 329 -14.16 -16.04 -0.76
N TRP A 330 -13.11 -16.16 -1.59
CA TRP A 330 -12.17 -15.06 -1.92
C TRP A 330 -12.56 -14.28 -3.18
N ASP A 331 -13.86 -14.07 -3.40
CA ASP A 331 -14.35 -13.33 -4.58
C ASP A 331 -14.19 -11.80 -4.44
N ARG A 332 -13.61 -11.34 -3.32
CA ARG A 332 -13.36 -9.92 -3.03
C ARG A 332 -12.03 -9.72 -2.31
N PRO A 333 -11.39 -8.54 -2.49
CA PRO A 333 -10.14 -8.14 -1.82
C PRO A 333 -10.41 -7.81 -0.35
N ARG A 334 -10.91 -8.77 0.43
CA ARG A 334 -10.92 -8.64 1.89
C ARG A 334 -9.69 -9.38 2.40
N PRO A 335 -8.70 -8.69 2.94
CA PRO A 335 -7.54 -9.35 3.51
C PRO A 335 -7.95 -10.12 4.77
N ILE A 336 -7.25 -11.21 5.06
CA ILE A 336 -7.61 -12.14 6.15
C ILE A 336 -7.43 -11.52 7.53
N TRP A 337 -6.53 -10.54 7.64
CA TRP A 337 -6.28 -9.79 8.87
C TRP A 337 -7.39 -8.80 9.25
N LEU A 338 -8.38 -8.52 8.36
CA LEU A 338 -9.55 -7.67 8.68
C LEU A 338 -10.71 -8.43 9.35
N GLU A 339 -10.42 -9.48 10.11
CA GLU A 339 -11.45 -10.23 10.82
C GLU A 339 -11.84 -9.60 12.15
N ARG A 340 -13.12 -9.74 12.50
CA ARG A 340 -13.66 -9.29 13.79
C ARG A 340 -13.51 -10.43 14.76
N PHE A 341 -12.75 -10.21 15.82
CA PHE A 341 -12.67 -11.12 16.95
C PHE A 341 -13.48 -10.55 18.11
N THR A 342 -14.15 -11.42 18.86
CA THR A 342 -14.81 -11.05 20.11
C THR A 342 -14.34 -12.01 21.20
N ASP A 343 -14.54 -11.64 22.47
CA ASP A 343 -14.22 -12.53 23.59
C ASP A 343 -14.95 -13.88 23.51
N ALA A 344 -16.14 -13.89 22.92
CA ALA A 344 -16.91 -15.12 22.67
C ALA A 344 -16.27 -16.04 21.61
N ASP A 345 -15.27 -15.57 20.89
CA ASP A 345 -14.48 -16.31 19.91
C ASP A 345 -13.16 -16.82 20.49
N LEU A 346 -12.77 -16.40 21.71
CA LEU A 346 -11.61 -16.94 22.41
C LEU A 346 -11.79 -18.45 22.64
N GLY A 347 -10.76 -19.23 22.30
CA GLY A 347 -10.81 -20.70 22.41
C GLY A 347 -11.59 -21.40 21.31
N ARG A 348 -12.07 -20.67 20.29
CA ARG A 348 -12.78 -21.24 19.14
C ARG A 348 -11.93 -21.09 17.88
N PRO A 349 -11.98 -22.07 16.96
CA PRO A 349 -11.32 -21.93 15.67
C PRO A 349 -11.91 -20.72 14.91
N PRO A 350 -11.10 -20.02 14.09
CA PRO A 350 -11.58 -18.91 13.27
C PRO A 350 -12.81 -19.33 12.46
N LYS A 351 -13.85 -18.50 12.48
CA LYS A 351 -15.12 -18.77 11.79
C LYS A 351 -14.99 -18.62 10.29
N ASP A 352 -14.05 -17.81 9.83
CA ASP A 352 -13.85 -17.57 8.41
C ASP A 352 -13.15 -18.80 7.77
N PRO A 353 -13.79 -19.46 6.80
CA PRO A 353 -13.24 -20.65 6.16
C PRO A 353 -11.90 -20.40 5.46
N ARG A 354 -11.57 -19.13 5.16
CA ARG A 354 -10.33 -18.72 4.52
C ARG A 354 -9.10 -19.05 5.38
N TRP A 355 -9.23 -19.05 6.71
CA TRP A 355 -8.16 -19.48 7.62
C TRP A 355 -7.82 -20.96 7.48
N ARG A 356 -8.82 -21.84 7.33
CA ARG A 356 -8.59 -23.28 7.17
C ARG A 356 -7.90 -23.61 5.86
N GLU A 357 -8.19 -22.84 4.83
CA GLU A 357 -7.53 -22.99 3.53
C GLU A 357 -6.10 -22.42 3.57
N LEU A 358 -5.87 -21.28 4.22
CA LEU A 358 -4.52 -20.78 4.49
C LEU A 358 -3.70 -21.81 5.29
N ALA A 359 -4.25 -22.37 6.36
CA ALA A 359 -3.62 -23.41 7.16
C ALA A 359 -3.32 -24.68 6.33
N ARG A 360 -4.21 -25.06 5.41
CA ARG A 360 -3.95 -26.19 4.48
C ARG A 360 -2.81 -25.89 3.50
N MET A 361 -2.75 -24.69 2.93
CA MET A 361 -1.65 -24.27 2.06
C MET A 361 -0.32 -24.31 2.84
N VAL A 362 -0.35 -23.74 4.04
CA VAL A 362 0.79 -23.75 4.97
C VAL A 362 1.27 -25.18 5.23
N ALA A 363 0.36 -26.07 5.64
CA ALA A 363 0.67 -27.49 5.91
C ALA A 363 1.14 -28.26 4.67
N ALA A 364 0.75 -27.85 3.47
CA ALA A 364 1.23 -28.43 2.21
C ALA A 364 2.66 -27.99 1.84
N GLY A 365 3.36 -27.29 2.75
CA GLY A 365 4.72 -26.85 2.55
C GLY A 365 4.81 -25.51 1.83
N GLY A 366 3.94 -24.56 2.17
CA GLY A 366 4.09 -23.15 1.81
C GLY A 366 2.97 -22.56 0.98
N PHE A 367 3.09 -21.27 0.70
CA PHE A 367 2.18 -20.56 -0.20
C PHE A 367 2.44 -20.99 -1.65
N ALA A 368 1.95 -22.17 -2.02
CA ALA A 368 1.95 -22.68 -3.38
C ALA A 368 0.58 -22.38 -4.01
N PRO A 369 0.41 -21.27 -4.74
CA PRO A 369 -0.86 -20.99 -5.39
C PRO A 369 -1.18 -22.17 -6.34
N PRO A 370 -2.43 -22.68 -6.32
CA PRO A 370 -2.75 -24.00 -6.86
C PRO A 370 -2.71 -24.09 -8.40
N SER A 371 -2.42 -22.99 -9.09
CA SER A 371 -2.32 -23.02 -10.54
C SER A 371 -0.88 -23.07 -11.03
N ARG A 372 -0.64 -24.05 -11.90
CA ARG A 372 0.53 -24.08 -12.78
C ARG A 372 0.55 -22.79 -13.59
N PHE A 373 1.71 -22.14 -13.60
CA PHE A 373 2.00 -21.10 -14.57
C PHE A 373 1.89 -21.66 -16.00
N ASP A 374 1.71 -20.78 -16.97
CA ASP A 374 1.77 -21.22 -18.36
C ASP A 374 3.19 -21.73 -18.71
N ALA A 375 3.31 -22.41 -19.85
CA ALA A 375 4.59 -22.96 -20.29
C ALA A 375 5.66 -21.90 -20.60
N SER A 376 5.31 -20.61 -20.59
CA SER A 376 6.26 -19.52 -20.82
C SER A 376 7.02 -19.14 -19.55
N VAL A 377 6.51 -19.46 -18.35
CA VAL A 377 7.18 -19.14 -17.08
C VAL A 377 8.34 -20.09 -16.83
N THR A 378 9.51 -19.52 -16.57
CA THR A 378 10.73 -20.29 -16.32
C THR A 378 10.75 -20.84 -14.88
N PRO A 379 11.48 -21.95 -14.62
CA PRO A 379 11.69 -22.44 -13.26
C PRO A 379 12.28 -21.39 -12.31
N GLN A 380 13.12 -20.49 -12.82
CA GLN A 380 13.78 -19.44 -12.05
C GLN A 380 12.79 -18.35 -11.62
N GLU A 381 11.88 -17.94 -12.50
CA GLU A 381 10.82 -16.98 -12.15
C GLU A 381 9.83 -17.55 -11.14
N ASP A 382 9.46 -18.82 -11.30
CA ASP A 382 8.64 -19.56 -10.34
C ASP A 382 9.33 -19.62 -8.96
N ALA A 383 10.61 -20.04 -8.94
CA ALA A 383 11.39 -20.11 -7.71
C ALA A 383 11.49 -18.75 -6.99
N LEU A 384 11.76 -17.67 -7.72
CA LEU A 384 11.79 -16.32 -7.16
C LEU A 384 10.41 -15.91 -6.59
N CYS A 385 9.34 -16.15 -7.34
CA CYS A 385 7.99 -15.81 -6.93
C CYS A 385 7.57 -16.56 -5.66
N LEU A 386 7.80 -17.87 -5.61
CA LEU A 386 7.52 -18.70 -4.44
C LEU A 386 8.39 -18.34 -3.24
N ALA A 387 9.65 -17.94 -3.47
CA ALA A 387 10.52 -17.48 -2.40
C ALA A 387 9.99 -16.20 -1.74
N LEU A 388 9.51 -15.24 -2.52
CA LEU A 388 8.90 -14.01 -2.00
C LEU A 388 7.54 -14.27 -1.32
N LEU A 389 6.63 -14.99 -1.97
CA LEU A 389 5.30 -15.30 -1.43
C LEU A 389 5.36 -16.13 -0.15
N GLY A 390 6.27 -17.11 -0.11
CA GLY A 390 6.50 -17.97 1.04
C GLY A 390 7.46 -17.39 2.08
N LEU A 391 7.97 -16.17 1.88
CA LEU A 391 8.96 -15.52 2.76
C LEU A 391 10.17 -16.43 3.06
N ARG A 392 10.64 -17.16 2.04
CA ARG A 392 11.77 -18.11 2.11
C ARG A 392 13.11 -17.48 1.74
N VAL A 393 13.16 -16.16 1.81
CA VAL A 393 14.34 -15.36 1.54
C VAL A 393 15.00 -15.05 2.87
N SER A 394 16.21 -15.58 3.07
CA SER A 394 16.94 -15.47 4.33
C SER A 394 18.01 -14.39 4.31
N GLU A 395 18.26 -13.74 3.17
CA GLU A 395 19.20 -12.63 3.02
C GLU A 395 19.02 -11.93 1.66
N ARG A 396 19.60 -10.73 1.55
CA ARG A 396 19.55 -9.91 0.33
C ARG A 396 20.21 -10.61 -0.85
N GLU A 397 21.35 -11.25 -0.63
CA GLU A 397 22.17 -11.93 -1.62
C GLU A 397 21.39 -13.02 -2.34
N GLN A 398 20.55 -13.76 -1.61
CA GLN A 398 19.67 -14.77 -2.15
C GLN A 398 18.64 -14.16 -3.11
N VAL A 399 18.02 -13.02 -2.73
CA VAL A 399 17.07 -12.31 -3.60
C VAL A 399 17.75 -11.81 -4.87
N VAL A 400 18.95 -11.26 -4.74
CA VAL A 400 19.75 -10.79 -5.88
C VAL A 400 20.09 -11.94 -6.83
N ALA A 401 20.48 -13.10 -6.30
CA ALA A 401 20.79 -14.28 -7.09
C ALA A 401 19.56 -14.77 -7.87
N LEU A 402 18.43 -14.98 -7.18
CA LEU A 402 17.17 -15.42 -7.80
C LEU A 402 16.67 -14.41 -8.84
N ALA A 403 16.75 -13.10 -8.55
CA ALA A 403 16.37 -12.03 -9.47
C ALA A 403 17.23 -12.03 -10.75
N ARG A 404 18.54 -12.23 -10.60
CA ARG A 404 19.47 -12.30 -11.74
C ARG A 404 19.19 -13.51 -12.62
N GLU A 405 18.97 -14.67 -12.01
CA GLU A 405 18.64 -15.91 -12.73
C GLU A 405 17.32 -15.79 -13.50
N ALA A 406 16.29 -15.22 -12.86
CA ALA A 406 15.00 -14.95 -13.50
C ALA A 406 15.11 -13.96 -14.66
N SER A 407 16.04 -13.00 -14.59
CA SER A 407 16.26 -12.00 -15.66
C SER A 407 17.10 -12.54 -16.82
N ALA A 408 18.03 -13.47 -16.58
CA ALA A 408 18.99 -13.93 -17.59
C ALA A 408 18.32 -14.72 -18.73
N GLN A 409 17.29 -15.51 -18.43
CA GLN A 409 16.61 -16.36 -19.40
C GLN A 409 15.61 -15.62 -20.29
N GLN A 410 15.35 -14.33 -20.05
CA GLN A 410 14.43 -13.53 -20.87
C GLN A 410 15.09 -13.00 -22.16
N HIS A 411 16.42 -13.13 -22.26
CA HIS A 411 17.23 -12.67 -23.39
C HIS A 411 17.77 -13.81 -24.27
N GLU A 412 17.50 -15.06 -23.90
CA GLU A 412 17.72 -16.25 -24.72
C GLU A 412 16.43 -16.60 -25.48
#